data_AF-A0A1B1B0U3-F1
#
_entry.id   AF-A0A1B1B0U3-F1
#
_cell.length_a   1.000
_cell.length_b   1.000
_cell.length_c   1.000
_cell.angle_alpha   90.00
_cell.angle_beta   90.00
_cell.angle_gamma   90.00
#
_symmetry.space_group_name_H-M   'P 1'
#
loop_
_entity.id
_entity.type
_entity.pdbx_description
1 polymer ?
#
loop_
_entity_poly.entity_id
_entity_poly.type
_entity_poly.pdbx_seq_one_letter_code
_entity_poly.pdbx_strand_id
1 'polypeptide(L)' 'MSRWNGWTSDLGQSAELFGRYYPERVEQMRVAASIGRAPSPDPAMPGMLINDLGPWLAVTHGDAMSDAVPEA' A
#
# COMPACT_ATOMS: atom_id res chain seq x y z
N MET A 1 -3.86 4.62 10.26
CA MET A 1 -3.10 5.88 10.05
C MET A 1 -3.05 6.80 11.27
N SER A 2 -3.60 6.42 12.43
CA SER A 2 -3.51 7.18 13.69
C SER A 2 -2.09 7.30 14.25
N ARG A 3 -1.18 6.37 13.93
CA ARG A 3 0.20 6.34 14.46
C ARG A 3 1.23 7.19 13.70
N TRP A 4 0.88 7.77 12.53
CA TRP A 4 1.86 8.45 11.63
C TRP A 4 1.87 9.99 11.77
N ASN A 5 0.99 10.57 12.57
CA ASN A 5 0.93 12.03 12.81
C ASN A 5 0.84 12.90 11.53
N GLY A 6 0.24 12.40 10.45
CA GLY A 6 -0.01 13.18 9.22
C GLY A 6 -0.25 12.35 7.96
N TRP A 7 -0.58 13.05 6.87
CA TRP A 7 -0.66 12.51 5.50
C TRP A 7 0.52 13.05 4.68
N THR A 8 1.08 12.22 3.79
CA THR A 8 2.04 12.66 2.77
C THR A 8 1.47 12.35 1.39
N SER A 9 1.64 13.28 0.45
CA SER A 9 1.33 13.05 -0.97
C SER A 9 2.54 12.52 -1.75
N ASP A 10 3.72 12.43 -1.12
CA ASP A 10 4.88 11.81 -1.75
C ASP A 10 4.67 10.29 -1.76
N LEU A 11 4.42 9.75 -2.96
CA LEU A 11 4.17 8.31 -3.15
C LEU A 11 5.40 7.44 -2.82
N GLY A 12 6.61 7.97 -2.99
CA GLY A 12 7.85 7.25 -2.69
C GLY A 12 8.07 7.20 -1.18
N GLN A 13 7.87 8.32 -0.49
CA GLN A 13 7.84 8.34 0.96
C GLN A 13 6.76 7.38 1.47
N SER A 14 5.55 7.44 0.92
CA SER A 14 4.45 6.54 1.29
C SER A 14 4.83 5.06 1.16
N ALA A 15 5.53 4.68 0.09
CA ALA A 15 6.00 3.31 -0.13
C ALA A 15 7.05 2.87 0.90
N GLU A 16 8.02 3.72 1.24
CA GLU A 16 9.02 3.41 2.27
C GLU A 16 8.38 3.23 3.65
N LEU A 17 7.38 4.04 3.95
CA LEU A 17 6.67 3.95 5.23
C LEU A 17 5.82 2.69 5.33
N PHE A 18 5.14 2.34 4.24
CA PHE A 18 4.42 1.10 4.10
C PHE A 18 5.36 -0.11 4.32
N GLY A 19 6.55 -0.08 3.72
CA GLY A 19 7.54 -1.15 3.85
C GLY A 19 8.06 -1.41 5.26
N ARG A 20 7.95 -0.44 6.17
CA ARG A 20 8.30 -0.65 7.60
C ARG A 20 7.33 -1.61 8.29
N TYR A 21 6.11 -1.73 7.78
CA TYR A 21 5.07 -2.59 8.35
C TYR A 21 4.88 -3.86 7.55
N TYR A 22 5.12 -3.81 6.23
CA TYR A 22 4.93 -4.92 5.31
C TYR A 22 6.17 -5.07 4.42
N PRO A 23 7.32 -5.48 5.00
CA PRO A 23 8.58 -5.56 4.28
C PRO A 23 8.52 -6.53 3.09
N GLU A 24 7.72 -7.58 3.18
CA GLU A 24 7.51 -8.56 2.11
C GLU A 24 6.73 -8.01 0.91
N ARG A 25 5.99 -6.91 1.09
CA ARG A 25 5.19 -6.25 0.05
C ARG A 25 5.79 -4.92 -0.43
N VAL A 26 6.91 -4.47 0.15
CA VAL A 26 7.46 -3.12 -0.10
C VAL A 26 7.78 -2.86 -1.57
N GLU A 27 8.30 -3.85 -2.28
CA GLU A 27 8.66 -3.68 -3.69
C GLU A 27 7.43 -3.47 -4.57
N GLN A 28 6.33 -4.17 -4.28
CA GLN A 28 5.07 -3.95 -5.00
C GLN A 28 4.56 -2.52 -4.79
N MET A 29 4.69 -1.99 -3.57
CA MET A 29 4.30 -0.61 -3.27
C MET A 29 5.22 0.43 -3.93
N ARG A 30 6.53 0.17 -4.02
CA ARG A 30 7.47 1.03 -4.75
C ARG A 30 7.15 1.07 -6.25
N VAL A 31 6.84 -0.09 -6.84
CA VAL A 31 6.41 -0.18 -8.24
C VAL A 31 5.10 0.60 -8.46
N ALA A 32 4.11 0.44 -7.56
CA ALA A 32 2.87 1.20 -7.61
C ALA A 32 3.10 2.72 -7.52
N ALA A 33 3.99 3.18 -6.63
CA ALA A 33 4.36 4.57 -6.50
C ALA A 33 5.03 5.12 -7.78
N SER A 34 5.87 4.32 -8.43
CA SER A 34 6.49 4.68 -9.71
C SER A 34 5.45 4.82 -10.82
N ILE A 35 4.57 3.82 -10.99
CA ILE A 35 3.52 3.81 -12.02
C ILE A 35 2.53 4.96 -11.82
N GLY A 36 2.17 5.26 -10.57
CA GLY A 36 1.27 6.35 -10.24
C GLY A 36 1.82 7.73 -10.63
N ARG A 37 3.15 7.90 -10.72
CA ARG A 37 3.79 9.13 -11.23
C ARG A 37 4.04 9.09 -12.74
N ALA A 38 4.46 7.93 -13.24
CA ALA A 38 4.84 7.73 -14.64
C ALA A 38 4.26 6.38 -15.10
N PRO A 39 3.12 6.40 -15.84
CA PRO A 39 2.49 5.18 -16.31
C PRO A 39 3.43 4.33 -17.17
N SER A 40 3.37 3.02 -16.98
CA SER A 40 4.16 2.05 -17.75
C SER A 40 3.29 1.39 -18.83
N PRO A 41 3.84 1.13 -20.04
CA PRO A 41 3.16 0.35 -21.08
C PRO A 41 3.23 -1.17 -20.82
N ASP A 42 3.93 -1.62 -19.78
CA ASP A 42 4.07 -3.05 -19.48
C ASP A 42 2.71 -3.66 -19.05
N PRO A 43 2.17 -4.64 -19.81
CA PRO A 43 0.87 -5.25 -19.53
C PRO A 43 0.84 -6.08 -18.25
N ALA A 44 1.98 -6.45 -17.67
CA ALA A 44 2.03 -7.13 -16.37
C ALA A 44 1.65 -6.20 -15.21
N MET A 45 1.81 -4.88 -15.37
CA MET A 45 1.63 -3.91 -14.29
C MET A 45 0.18 -3.80 -13.80
N PRO A 46 -0.86 -3.72 -14.66
CA PRO A 46 -2.25 -3.81 -14.22
C PRO A 46 -2.56 -5.09 -13.44
N GLY A 47 -1.97 -6.21 -13.85
CA GLY A 47 -2.15 -7.49 -13.17
C GLY A 47 -1.63 -7.47 -11.74
N MET A 48 -0.39 -7.01 -11.55
CA MET A 48 0.20 -6.86 -10.21
C MET A 48 -0.61 -5.89 -9.33
N LEU A 49 -1.07 -4.77 -9.88
CA LEU A 49 -1.81 -3.76 -9.11
C LEU A 49 -3.22 -4.20 -8.74
N ILE A 50 -3.98 -4.74 -9.69
CA ILE A 50 -5.43 -4.95 -9.54
C ILE A 50 -5.74 -6.36 -9.04
N ASN A 51 -4.94 -7.36 -9.39
CA ASN A 51 -5.22 -8.76 -9.05
C ASN A 51 -4.41 -9.26 -7.85
N ASP A 52 -3.34 -8.58 -7.44
CA ASP A 52 -2.51 -8.98 -6.30
C ASP A 52 -2.49 -7.90 -5.21
N LEU A 53 -1.83 -6.76 -5.47
CA LEU A 53 -1.59 -5.73 -4.45
C LEU A 53 -2.89 -5.12 -3.93
N GLY A 54 -3.83 -4.76 -4.81
CA GLY A 54 -5.11 -4.13 -4.44
C GLY A 54 -5.98 -4.98 -3.52
N PRO A 55 -6.29 -6.25 -3.88
CA PRO A 55 -7.07 -7.14 -3.03
C PRO A 55 -6.41 -7.40 -1.67
N TRP A 56 -5.09 -7.58 -1.64
CA TRP A 56 -4.37 -7.74 -0.38
C TRP A 56 -4.51 -6.49 0.51
N LEU A 57 -4.33 -5.29 -0.05
CA LEU A 57 -4.53 -4.04 0.70
C LEU A 57 -5.95 -3.95 1.27
N ALA A 58 -6.98 -4.30 0.50
CA ALA A 58 -8.37 -4.21 0.95
C ALA A 58 -8.65 -5.08 2.17
N VAL A 59 -8.14 -6.32 2.18
CA VAL A 59 -8.26 -7.23 3.33
C VAL A 59 -7.47 -6.69 4.53
N THR A 60 -6.19 -6.37 4.34
CA THR A 60 -5.32 -5.91 5.43
C THR A 60 -5.79 -4.59 6.06
N HIS A 61 -6.38 -3.69 5.29
CA HIS A 61 -6.98 -2.46 5.84
C HIS A 61 -8.26 -2.75 6.64
N GLY A 62 -9.05 -3.74 6.22
CA GLY A 62 -10.23 -4.20 6.97
C GLY A 62 -9.86 -4.81 8.31
N ASP A 63 -8.88 -5.73 8.31
CA ASP A 63 -8.37 -6.38 9.52
C ASP A 63 -7.76 -5.35 10.49
N ALA A 64 -6.96 -4.42 9.97
CA ALA A 64 -6.35 -3.35 10.78
C ALA A 64 -7.39 -2.38 11.39
N MET A 65 -8.59 -2.26 10.81
CA MET A 65 -9.69 -1.49 11.42
C MET A 65 -10.44 -2.30 12.49
N SER A 66 -10.52 -3.63 12.32
CA SER A 66 -11.11 -4.55 13.30
C SER A 66 -10.28 -4.62 14.59
N ASP A 67 -8.94 -4.71 14.48
CA ASP A 67 -8.02 -4.72 15.63
C ASP A 67 -7.96 -3.38 16.40
N ALA A 68 -8.46 -2.29 15.81
CA ALA A 68 -8.45 -0.96 16.41
C ALA A 68 -9.68 -0.66 17.29
N VAL A 69 -10.66 -1.57 17.34
CA VAL A 69 -11.84 -1.47 18.23
C VAL A 69 -11.62 -2.40 19.42
N PRO A 70 -11.30 -1.89 20.63
CA PRO A 70 -11.30 -2.74 21.81
C PRO A 70 -12.74 -3.19 22.11
N GLU A 71 -12.97 -4.49 22.37
CA GLU A 71 -14.22 -4.94 22.98
C GLU A 71 -14.43 -4.19 24.30
N ALA A 72 -15.63 -3.62 24.45
CA ALA A 72 -16.06 -2.82 25.59
C ALA A 72 -16.52 -3.68 26.77
#